data_AF-A0A7V4MTC0-F1
#
_entry.id   AF-A0A7V4MTC0-F1
#
_cell.length_a   1.000
_cell.length_b   1.000
_cell.length_c   1.000
_cell.angle_alpha   90.00
_cell.angle_beta   90.00
_cell.angle_gamma   90.00
#
_symmetry.space_group_name_H-M   'P 1'
#
loop_
_entity.id
_entity.type
_entity.pdbx_description
1 polymer ?
#
loop_
_entity_poly.entity_id
_entity_poly.type
_entity_poly.pdbx_seq_one_letter_code
_entity_poly.pdbx_strand_id
1 'polypeptide(L)'
;MLAVVVAVAVHPVDDVLRDRVDVIELNHYYNDHGELIFDQLIFWDWCPATGRFQVRAWRLVKSAWQLPERDWQRGGWSALWLDGDRLRAVYAGAFRETWTQYDPEIE
;
A
#
# COMPACT_ATOMS: atom_id res chain seq x y z
N MET A 1 43.81 24.13 -26.87
CA MET A 1 43.28 23.84 -25.52
C MET A 1 41.79 23.57 -25.66
N LEU A 2 41.37 22.30 -25.59
CA LEU A 2 39.97 21.90 -25.78
C LEU A 2 39.30 21.85 -24.40
N ALA A 3 38.27 22.67 -24.16
CA ALA A 3 37.50 22.62 -22.94
C ALA A 3 36.46 21.49 -23.03
N VAL A 4 36.60 20.46 -22.20
CA VAL A 4 35.57 19.42 -22.04
C VAL A 4 34.54 19.97 -21.06
N VAL A 5 33.35 20.27 -21.56
CA VAL A 5 32.19 20.56 -20.71
C VAL A 5 31.60 19.21 -20.30
N VAL A 6 31.78 18.84 -19.04
CA VAL A 6 31.08 17.70 -18.44
C VAL A 6 29.68 18.17 -18.09
N ALA A 7 28.69 17.79 -18.89
CA ALA A 7 27.29 17.97 -18.54
C ALA A 7 26.94 16.99 -17.42
N VAL A 8 26.72 17.49 -16.20
CA VAL A 8 26.15 16.71 -15.10
C VAL A 8 24.68 16.51 -15.43
N ALA A 9 24.31 15.29 -15.82
CA ALA A 9 22.91 14.90 -15.94
C ALA A 9 22.34 14.80 -14.52
N VAL A 10 21.48 15.76 -14.15
CA VAL A 10 20.66 15.65 -12.94
C VAL A 10 19.57 14.63 -13.25
N HIS A 11 19.72 13.42 -12.74
CA HIS A 11 18.65 12.42 -12.80
C HIS A 11 17.59 12.83 -11.76
N PRO A 12 16.32 13.05 -12.14
CA PRO A 12 15.28 13.18 -11.14
C PRO A 12 15.20 11.85 -10.38
N VAL A 13 15.38 11.93 -9.07
CA VAL A 13 15.18 10.79 -8.17
C VAL A 13 13.66 10.66 -8.00
N ASP A 14 13.01 9.95 -8.92
CA ASP A 14 11.66 9.45 -8.67
C ASP A 14 11.79 8.23 -7.73
N ASP A 15 12.10 8.46 -6.44
CA ASP A 15 12.33 7.39 -5.44
C ASP A 15 11.03 6.73 -4.95
N VAL A 16 9.91 6.91 -5.68
CA VAL A 16 8.65 6.27 -5.36
C VAL A 16 8.62 4.90 -6.01
N LEU A 17 8.85 3.86 -5.21
CA LEU A 17 8.68 2.48 -5.65
C LEU A 17 7.18 2.22 -5.88
N ARG A 18 6.84 1.80 -7.08
CA ARG A 18 5.46 1.51 -7.48
C ARG A 18 5.22 0.01 -7.48
N ASP A 19 4.29 -0.44 -6.64
CA ASP A 19 3.88 -1.83 -6.53
C ASP A 19 2.41 -1.97 -6.95
N ARG A 20 2.03 -3.19 -7.37
CA ARG A 20 0.64 -3.53 -7.71
C ARG A 20 0.18 -4.79 -7.00
N VAL A 21 -0.98 -4.74 -6.38
CA VAL A 21 -1.67 -5.89 -5.76
C VAL A 21 -3.07 -6.05 -6.34
N ASP A 22 -3.74 -7.15 -6.00
CA ASP A 22 -5.10 -7.40 -6.47
C ASP A 22 -6.15 -6.66 -5.65
N VAL A 23 -5.99 -6.62 -4.32
CA VAL A 23 -6.88 -5.90 -3.40
C VAL A 23 -6.09 -5.11 -2.36
N ILE A 24 -6.50 -3.86 -2.14
CA ILE A 24 -6.15 -3.08 -0.95
C ILE A 24 -7.33 -3.18 0.02
N GLU A 25 -7.06 -3.57 1.26
CA GLU A 25 -8.06 -3.57 2.33
C GLU A 25 -7.71 -2.53 3.39
N LEU A 26 -8.69 -1.72 3.78
CA LEU A 26 -8.67 -0.97 5.04
C LEU A 26 -9.44 -1.77 6.08
N ASN A 27 -8.74 -2.24 7.09
CA ASN A 27 -9.32 -3.02 8.18
C ASN A 27 -9.32 -2.20 9.47
N HIS A 28 -10.46 -2.17 10.14
CA HIS A 28 -10.68 -1.57 11.45
C HIS A 28 -10.71 -2.69 12.49
N TYR A 29 -9.66 -2.83 13.29
CA TYR A 29 -9.55 -3.88 14.29
C TYR A 29 -10.11 -3.42 15.64
N TYR A 30 -11.05 -4.19 16.19
CA TYR A 30 -11.70 -3.95 17.46
C TYR A 30 -11.35 -5.03 18.48
N ASN A 31 -11.30 -4.68 19.76
CA ASN A 31 -11.20 -5.67 20.83
C ASN A 31 -12.57 -6.31 21.15
N ASP A 32 -12.57 -7.27 22.08
CA ASP A 32 -13.77 -7.97 22.56
C ASP A 32 -14.81 -7.05 23.23
N HIS A 33 -14.41 -5.83 23.60
CA HIS A 33 -15.29 -4.81 24.16
C HIS A 33 -15.89 -3.88 23.09
N GLY A 34 -15.53 -4.06 21.82
CA GLY A 34 -15.99 -3.22 20.72
C GLY A 34 -15.27 -1.88 20.61
N GLU A 35 -14.09 -1.75 21.23
CA GLU A 35 -13.25 -0.55 21.12
C GLU A 35 -12.32 -0.67 19.91
N LEU A 36 -12.25 0.39 19.09
CA LEU A 36 -11.30 0.45 17.98
C LEU A 36 -9.88 0.54 18.52
N ILE A 37 -9.04 -0.43 18.16
CA ILE A 37 -7.65 -0.50 18.62
C ILE A 37 -6.70 0.09 17.58
N PHE A 38 -6.88 -0.27 16.30
CA PHE A 38 -6.12 0.31 15.21
C PHE A 38 -6.82 0.14 13.86
N ASP A 39 -6.41 0.99 12.93
CA ASP A 39 -6.66 0.80 11.50
C ASP A 39 -5.41 0.22 10.85
N GLN A 40 -5.61 -0.67 9.87
CA GLN A 40 -4.52 -1.24 9.11
C GLN A 40 -4.84 -1.37 7.62
N LEU A 41 -3.79 -1.29 6.82
CA LEU A 41 -3.84 -1.66 5.42
C LEU A 41 -3.28 -3.06 5.22
N ILE A 42 -4.06 -3.89 4.53
CA ILE A 42 -3.66 -5.23 4.10
C ILE A 42 -3.64 -5.26 2.57
N PHE A 43 -2.56 -5.77 2.02
CA PHE A 43 -2.33 -5.87 0.59
C PHE A 43 -2.40 -7.33 0.17
N TRP A 44 -3.38 -7.67 -0.67
CA TRP A 44 -3.67 -9.05 -1.05
C TRP A 44 -3.34 -9.34 -2.51
N ASP A 45 -2.78 -10.52 -2.75
CA ASP A 45 -2.69 -11.11 -4.08
C ASP A 45 -3.52 -12.38 -4.17
N TRP A 46 -4.18 -12.57 -5.30
CA TRP A 46 -4.77 -13.85 -5.64
C TRP A 46 -3.65 -14.85 -5.97
N CYS A 47 -3.63 -15.99 -5.28
CA CYS A 47 -2.74 -17.09 -5.61
C CYS A 47 -3.49 -18.18 -6.38
N PRO A 48 -3.29 -18.34 -7.70
CA PRO A 48 -3.96 -19.36 -8.49
C PRO A 48 -3.66 -20.78 -8.03
N ALA A 49 -2.46 -21.02 -7.50
CA ALA A 49 -2.04 -22.35 -7.06
C ALA A 49 -2.83 -22.84 -5.83
N THR A 50 -3.19 -21.93 -4.92
CA THR A 50 -3.99 -22.25 -3.73
C THR A 50 -5.46 -21.85 -3.86
N GLY A 51 -5.85 -21.20 -4.96
CA GLY A 51 -7.22 -20.74 -5.21
C GLY A 51 -7.76 -19.79 -4.15
N ARG A 52 -6.89 -18.99 -3.53
CA ARG A 52 -7.26 -18.03 -2.48
C ARG A 52 -6.36 -16.80 -2.48
N PHE A 53 -6.83 -15.72 -1.87
CA PHE A 53 -6.00 -14.56 -1.58
C PHE A 53 -4.93 -14.90 -0.54
N GLN A 54 -3.75 -14.30 -0.70
CA GLN A 54 -2.63 -14.39 0.21
C GLN A 54 -2.14 -12.97 0.54
N VAL A 55 -1.76 -12.74 1.79
CA VAL A 55 -1.21 -11.45 2.21
C VAL A 55 0.17 -11.27 1.60
N ARG A 56 0.34 -10.19 0.83
CA ARG A 56 1.65 -9.75 0.35
C ARG A 56 2.37 -8.92 1.41
N ALA A 57 1.64 -7.99 2.03
CA ALA A 57 2.16 -7.10 3.06
C ALA A 57 1.00 -6.49 3.85
N TRP A 58 1.31 -5.97 5.03
CA TRP A 58 0.38 -5.17 5.83
C TRP A 58 1.13 -4.11 6.63
N ARG A 59 0.41 -3.06 7.02
CA ARG A 59 0.90 -1.97 7.86
C ARG A 59 -0.23 -1.33 8.66
N LEU A 60 0.08 -0.91 9.89
CA LEU A 60 -0.79 -0.01 10.66
C LEU A 60 -0.87 1.37 10.00
N VAL A 61 -2.07 1.94 9.98
CA VAL A 61 -2.32 3.32 9.58
C VAL A 61 -1.98 4.23 10.76
N LYS A 62 -0.99 5.09 10.59
CA LYS A 62 -0.52 6.05 11.59
C LYS A 62 -0.98 7.48 11.28
N SER A 63 -1.45 7.74 10.06
CA SER A 63 -1.86 9.06 9.60
C SER A 63 -2.81 8.96 8.42
N ALA A 64 -3.73 9.93 8.30
CA ALA A 64 -4.77 9.92 7.26
C ALA A 64 -4.24 9.91 5.82
N TRP A 65 -3.05 10.46 5.56
CA TRP A 65 -2.42 10.44 4.23
C TRP A 65 -2.02 9.02 3.76
N GLN A 66 -2.01 8.05 4.67
CA GLN A 66 -1.75 6.66 4.34
C GLN A 66 -3.02 5.93 3.89
N LEU A 67 -4.20 6.51 4.09
CA LEU A 67 -5.45 5.88 3.70
C LEU A 67 -5.53 5.73 2.18
N PRO A 68 -6.22 4.69 1.66
CA PRO A 68 -6.32 4.47 0.23
C PRO A 68 -7.11 5.60 -0.42
N GLU A 69 -6.53 6.19 -1.45
CA GLU A 69 -7.17 7.20 -2.26
C GLU A 69 -7.62 6.60 -3.59
N ARG A 70 -8.74 7.08 -4.11
CA ARG A 70 -9.25 6.63 -5.40
C ARG A 70 -8.45 7.27 -6.53
N ASP A 71 -7.89 6.44 -7.42
CA ASP A 71 -7.24 6.92 -8.65
C ASP A 71 -8.30 7.08 -9.75
N TRP A 72 -8.74 8.32 -9.96
CA TRP A 72 -9.76 8.63 -10.98
C TRP A 72 -9.26 8.54 -12.42
N GLN A 73 -7.94 8.60 -12.64
CA GLN A 73 -7.36 8.54 -13.99
C GLN A 73 -7.22 7.10 -14.47
N ARG A 74 -6.76 6.21 -13.59
CA ARG A 74 -6.52 4.79 -13.91
C ARG A 74 -7.69 3.89 -13.53
N GLY A 75 -8.64 4.40 -12.74
CA GLY A 75 -9.58 3.58 -11.97
C GLY A 75 -8.87 2.95 -10.77
N GLY A 76 -9.61 2.25 -9.90
CA GLY A 76 -9.01 1.58 -8.75
C GLY A 76 -8.60 2.51 -7.61
N TRP A 77 -7.62 2.06 -6.83
CA TRP A 77 -7.20 2.65 -5.56
C TRP A 77 -5.69 2.62 -5.39
N SER A 78 -5.14 3.62 -4.72
CA SER A 78 -3.73 3.72 -4.38
C SER A 78 -3.53 4.05 -2.91
N ALA A 79 -2.57 3.40 -2.28
CA ALA A 79 -2.12 3.74 -0.93
C ALA A 79 -0.63 4.10 -0.94
N LEU A 80 -0.27 5.12 -0.17
CA LEU A 80 1.11 5.55 0.04
C LEU A 80 1.60 5.10 1.41
N TRP A 81 2.82 4.58 1.49
CA TRP A 81 3.44 4.31 2.78
C TRP A 81 4.96 4.42 2.72
N LEU A 82 5.58 4.66 3.87
CA LEU A 82 7.03 4.77 4.02
C LEU A 82 7.63 3.43 4.46
N ASP A 83 8.54 2.90 3.64
CA ASP A 83 9.34 1.70 3.92
C ASP A 83 10.77 2.13 4.25
N GLY A 84 11.01 2.44 5.52
CA GLY A 84 12.21 3.19 5.92
C GLY A 84 12.14 4.62 5.39
N ASP A 85 13.16 5.03 4.63
CA ASP A 85 13.23 6.36 4.01
C ASP A 85 12.58 6.42 2.61
N ARG A 86 12.06 5.30 2.09
CA ARG A 86 11.49 5.21 0.74
C ARG A 86 9.97 5.28 0.78
N LEU A 87 9.41 6.13 -0.07
CA LEU A 87 7.96 6.17 -0.29
C LEU A 87 7.57 5.06 -1.27
N ARG A 88 6.60 4.24 -0.90
CA ARG A 88 5.98 3.23 -1.76
C ARG A 88 4.57 3.66 -2.12
N ALA A 89 4.25 3.57 -3.40
CA ALA A 89 2.89 3.71 -3.90
C ALA A 89 2.39 2.33 -4.34
N VAL A 90 1.38 1.82 -3.66
CA VAL A 90 0.75 0.53 -3.99
C VAL A 90 -0.58 0.80 -4.67
N TYR A 91 -0.78 0.21 -5.85
CA TYR A 91 -2.03 0.31 -6.59
C TYR A 91 -2.80 -1.02 -6.59
N ALA A 92 -4.13 -0.96 -6.52
CA ALA A 92 -5.01 -2.10 -6.75
C ALA A 92 -6.25 -1.70 -7.57
N GLY A 93 -6.75 -2.66 -8.35
CA GLY A 93 -8.02 -2.48 -9.05
C GLY A 93 -9.24 -2.54 -8.12
N ALA A 94 -9.10 -3.23 -6.99
CA ALA A 94 -10.16 -3.42 -6.01
C ALA A 94 -9.77 -2.89 -4.63
N PHE A 95 -10.78 -2.41 -3.91
CA PHE A 95 -10.68 -1.96 -2.53
C PHE A 95 -11.80 -2.59 -1.72
N ARG A 96 -11.51 -2.94 -0.46
CA ARG A 96 -12.51 -3.32 0.52
C ARG A 96 -12.23 -2.66 1.86
N GLU A 97 -13.29 -2.42 2.61
CA GLU A 97 -13.24 -1.91 3.97
C GLU A 97 -13.90 -2.91 4.90
N THR A 98 -13.27 -3.24 6.02
CA THR A 98 -13.71 -4.30 6.92
C THR A 98 -13.60 -3.90 8.38
N TRP A 99 -14.42 -4.50 9.23
CA TRP A 99 -14.42 -4.31 10.69
C TRP A 99 -14.30 -5.70 11.32
N THR A 100 -13.21 -5.97 12.03
CA THR A 100 -12.92 -7.31 12.57
C THR A 100 -12.54 -7.27 14.04
N GLN A 101 -12.73 -8.41 14.72
CA GLN A 101 -12.19 -8.68 16.06
C GLN A 101 -11.10 -9.76 16.04
N TYR A 102 -10.74 -10.20 14.85
CA TYR A 102 -9.65 -11.13 14.58
C TYR A 102 -8.67 -10.48 13.61
N ASP A 103 -7.47 -11.03 13.56
CA ASP A 103 -6.39 -10.64 12.67
C ASP A 103 -6.60 -11.31 11.30
N PRO A 104 -6.99 -10.56 10.25
CA PRO A 104 -7.27 -11.14 8.94
C PRO A 104 -5.99 -11.60 8.22
N GLU A 105 -4.81 -11.09 8.57
CA GLU A 105 -3.58 -11.42 7.88
C GLU A 105 -2.97 -12.78 8.27
N ILE A 106 -3.47 -13.41 9.33
CA ILE A 106 -2.99 -14.70 9.86
C ILE A 106 -3.88 -15.91 9.49
N GLU A 107 -5.10 -15.69 9.00
CA GLU A 107 -6.04 -16.75 8.57
C GLU A 107 -5.66 -17.43 7.22
#